data_AF-A0A919V1P1-F1
#
_entry.id   AF-A0A919V1P1-F1
#
_cell.length_a   1.000
_cell.length_b   1.000
_cell.length_c   1.000
_cell.angle_alpha   90.00
_cell.angle_beta   90.00
_cell.angle_gamma   90.00
#
_symmetry.space_group_name_H-M   'P 1'
#
loop_
_entity.id
_entity.type
_entity.pdbx_description
1 polymer ?
#
loop_
_entity_poly.entity_id
_entity_poly.type
_entity_poly.pdbx_seq_one_letter_code
_entity_poly.pdbx_strand_id
1 'polypeptide(L)' 'MNDAPLLDRTATEEAFRRLGDRLVRRGVVADLYIFGGAAMALAYDARRSTRDIDAVFEPHGPR' A
#
# COMPACT_ATOMS: atom_id res chain seq x y z
N MET A 1 10.68 21.48 -3.76
CA MET A 1 9.42 20.80 -4.12
C MET A 1 9.61 19.34 -3.75
N ASN A 2 8.59 18.72 -3.14
CA ASN A 2 8.70 17.30 -2.77
C ASN A 2 8.41 16.49 -4.04
N ASP A 3 9.45 15.95 -4.68
CA ASP A 3 9.36 15.19 -5.94
C ASP A 3 8.86 13.74 -5.73
N ALA A 4 8.14 13.50 -4.64
CA ALA A 4 7.57 12.19 -4.36
C ALA A 4 6.53 11.86 -5.43
N PRO A 5 6.60 10.67 -6.07
CA PRO A 5 5.65 10.28 -7.09
C PRO A 5 4.25 10.23 -6.50
N LEU A 6 3.27 10.75 -7.24
CA LEU A 6 1.87 10.62 -6.90
C LEU A 6 1.46 9.15 -6.98
N LEU A 7 0.79 8.67 -5.94
CA LEU A 7 0.33 7.30 -5.79
C LEU A 7 -1.13 7.24 -6.21
N ASP A 8 -1.36 6.86 -7.46
CA ASP A 8 -2.67 6.43 -7.95
C ASP A 8 -2.92 4.95 -7.58
N ARG A 9 -4.08 4.42 -8.02
CA ARG A 9 -4.47 3.03 -7.76
C ARG A 9 -3.41 2.04 -8.24
N THR A 10 -2.93 2.18 -9.47
CA THR A 10 -1.97 1.24 -10.09
C THR A 10 -0.63 1.27 -9.38
N ALA A 11 -0.12 2.48 -9.10
CA ALA A 11 1.13 2.66 -8.36
C ALA A 11 1.05 2.07 -6.94
N THR A 12 -0.11 2.23 -6.28
CA THR A 12 -0.34 1.71 -4.93
C THR A 12 -0.43 0.18 -4.92
N GLU A 13 -1.15 -0.43 -5.86
CA GLU A 13 -1.23 -1.88 -6.01
C GLU A 13 0.15 -2.50 -6.29
N GLU A 14 0.95 -1.85 -7.16
CA GLU A 14 2.31 -2.28 -7.45
C GLU A 14 3.22 -2.21 -6.21
N ALA A 15 3.08 -1.15 -5.41
CA ALA A 15 3.80 -1.03 -4.14
C ALA A 15 3.42 -2.16 -3.16
N PHE A 16 2.13 -2.47 -3.03
CA PHE A 16 1.66 -3.56 -2.16
C PHE A 16 2.08 -4.93 -2.66
N ARG A 17 2.12 -5.16 -3.98
CA ARG A 17 2.66 -6.39 -4.56
C ARG A 17 4.13 -6.59 -4.19
N ARG A 18 4.95 -5.55 -4.35
CA ARG A 18 6.38 -5.58 -3.97
C ARG A 18 6.58 -5.80 -2.47
N LEU A 19 5.71 -5.22 -1.64
CA LEU A 19 5.69 -5.49 -0.20
C LEU A 19 5.35 -6.97 0.06
N GLY A 20 4.29 -7.48 -0.55
CA GLY A 20 3.89 -8.89 -0.47
C GLY A 20 5.02 -9.85 -0.84
N ASP A 21 5.70 -9.61 -1.96
CA ASP A 21 6.86 -10.43 -2.39
C ASP A 21 7.96 -10.46 -1.31
N ARG A 22 8.17 -9.34 -0.61
CA ARG A 22 9.16 -9.25 0.48
C ARG A 22 8.70 -9.96 1.74
N LEU A 23 7.40 -9.97 2.03
CA LEU A 23 6.82 -10.70 3.16
C LEU A 23 6.84 -12.22 2.93
N VAL A 24 6.50 -12.67 1.72
CA VAL A 24 6.57 -14.08 1.32
C VAL A 24 7.98 -14.64 1.49
N ARG A 25 9.01 -13.91 1.04
CA ARG A 25 10.42 -14.32 1.25
C ARG A 25 10.83 -14.45 2.72
N ARG A 26 10.07 -13.83 3.63
CA ARG A 26 10.30 -13.88 5.08
C ARG A 26 9.37 -14.86 5.79
N GLY A 27 8.48 -15.55 5.07
CA GLY A 27 7.45 -16.41 5.65
C GLY A 27 6.44 -15.63 6.50
N VAL A 28 6.23 -14.34 6.23
CA VAL A 28 5.32 -13.48 7.00
C VAL A 28 4.04 -13.28 6.21
N VAL A 29 2.89 -13.44 6.87
CA VAL A 29 1.60 -12.95 6.39
C VAL A 29 1.28 -11.69 7.18
N ALA A 30 0.63 -10.69 6.61
CA ALA A 30 0.29 -9.48 7.34
C ALA A 30 -1.02 -8.88 6.86
N ASP A 31 -1.76 -8.27 7.79
CA ASP A 31 -2.90 -7.43 7.47
C ASP A 31 -2.47 -5.96 7.37
N LEU A 32 -3.01 -5.28 6.37
CA LEU A 32 -2.75 -3.86 6.09
C LEU A 32 -4.08 -3.12 6.14
N TYR A 33 -4.21 -2.20 7.08
CA TYR A 33 -5.36 -1.31 7.19
C TYR A 33 -4.98 0.04 6.59
N ILE A 34 -5.60 0.42 5.47
CA ILE A 34 -5.28 1.65 4.75
C ILE A 34 -6.30 2.74 5.09
N PHE A 35 -5.82 3.97 5.29
CA PHE A 35 -6.63 5.10 5.71
C PHE A 35 -6.51 6.28 4.74
N GLY A 36 -7.39 7.27 4.95
CA GLY A 36 -7.27 8.61 4.35
C GLY A 36 -7.30 8.63 2.81
N GLY A 37 -6.46 9.50 2.24
CA GLY A 37 -6.39 9.73 0.80
C GLY A 37 -6.01 8.47 0.00
N ALA A 38 -5.16 7.61 0.57
CA ALA A 38 -4.78 6.34 -0.04
C ALA A 38 -5.95 5.36 -0.15
N ALA A 39 -6.77 5.24 0.91
CA ALA A 39 -7.97 4.42 0.87
C ALA A 39 -8.96 4.92 -0.20
N MET A 40 -9.12 6.24 -0.32
CA MET A 40 -9.99 6.84 -1.33
C MET A 40 -9.47 6.63 -2.76
N ALA A 41 -8.16 6.76 -2.98
CA ALA A 41 -7.53 6.51 -4.28
C ALA A 41 -7.65 5.03 -4.70
N LEU A 42 -7.50 4.09 -3.75
CA LEU A 42 -7.64 2.66 -4.01
C LEU A 42 -9.09 2.24 -4.30
N ALA A 43 -10.04 2.75 -3.51
CA ALA A 43 -11.42 2.28 -3.52
C ALA A 43 -12.30 2.95 -4.58
N TYR A 44 -12.04 4.21 -4.95
CA TYR A 44 -13.03 5.01 -5.67
C TYR A 44 -12.60 5.67 -6.99
N ASP A 45 -11.31 5.84 -7.34
CA ASP A 45 -10.93 6.40 -8.66
C ASP A 45 -9.44 6.21 -9.02
N ALA A 46 -9.14 5.74 -10.25
CA ALA A 46 -7.78 5.67 -10.77
C ALA A 46 -7.18 7.06 -11.13
N ARG A 47 -8.01 8.09 -11.34
CA ARG A 47 -7.54 9.48 -11.54
C ARG A 47 -7.22 10.19 -10.22
N ARG A 48 -7.66 9.67 -9.08
CA ARG A 48 -7.24 10.19 -7.78
C ARG A 48 -5.90 9.60 -7.40
N SER A 49 -5.00 10.49 -7.00
CA SER A 49 -3.71 10.12 -6.43
C SER A 49 -3.48 10.82 -5.10
N THR A 50 -2.66 10.21 -4.27
CA THR A 50 -2.22 10.74 -2.98
C THR A 50 -0.70 10.85 -2.95
N ARG A 51 -0.15 11.65 -2.03
CA ARG A 51 1.30 11.81 -1.88
C ARG A 51 1.92 10.75 -0.95
N ASP A 52 1.09 10.11 -0.16
CA ASP A 52 1.47 9.19 0.92
C ASP A 52 0.43 8.10 1.11
N ILE A 53 0.84 7.03 1.79
CA ILE A 53 -0.04 5.96 2.26
C ILE A 53 0.01 5.96 3.77
N ASP A 54 -1.11 6.30 4.39
CA ASP A 54 -1.34 6.11 5.82
C ASP A 54 -1.88 4.70 6.06
N ALA A 55 -1.15 3.88 6.81
CA ALA A 55 -1.52 2.50 7.06
C ALA A 55 -1.08 2.00 8.43
N VAL A 56 -1.87 1.07 9.00
CA VAL A 56 -1.44 0.19 10.09
C VAL A 56 -1.07 -1.16 9.50
N PHE A 57 0.10 -1.66 9.90
CA PHE A 57 0.64 -2.94 9.46
C PHE A 57 0.67 -3.92 10.63
N GLU A 58 -0.02 -5.04 10.49
CA GLU A 58 -0.12 -6.10 11.49
C GLU A 58 0.48 -7.40 10.94
N PRO A 59 1.76 -7.69 11.23
CA PRO A 59 2.40 -8.93 10.80
C PRO A 59 2.00 -10.09 11.69
N HIS A 60 1.65 -11.19 11.04
CA HIS A 60 1.42 -12.49 11.64
C HIS A 60 2.71 -13.32 11.58
N GLY A 61 2.93 -14.14 12.61
CA GLY A 61 4.01 -15.11 12.61
C GLY A 61 3.92 -16.08 11.43
N PRO A 62 5.00 -16.84 11.16
CA PRO A 62 4.98 -17.82 10.10
C PRO A 62 3.81 -18.82 10.31
N ARG A 63 3.03 -19.02 9.26
CA ARG A 63 2.11 -20.16 9.17
C ARG A 63 2.88 -21.45 9.00
#